data_AF-A0A1E5GCD0-F1
#
_entry.id   AF-A0A1E5GCD0-F1
#
_cell.length_a   1.000
_cell.length_b   1.000
_cell.length_c   1.000
_cell.angle_alpha   90.00
_cell.angle_beta   90.00
_cell.angle_gamma   90.00
#
_symmetry.space_group_name_H-M   'P 1'
#
loop_
_entity.id
_entity.type
_entity.pdbx_description
1 polymer ?
#
loop_
_entity_poly.entity_id
_entity_poly.type
_entity_poly.pdbx_seq_one_letter_code
_entity_poly.pdbx_strand_id
1 'polypeptide(L)'
;MKKSWITSKSLVYILILGFVGEIILKDSYPRLGTLIFNCVLGIALIVGGWQLKLKSNLLARIVFVLGVLWLGYLFLYYVIGFNNPQF
;
A
#
# COMPACT_ATOMS: atom_id res chain seq x y z
N MET A 1 8.07 2.11 27.00
CA MET A 1 7.13 1.42 26.07
C MET A 1 6.12 2.39 25.43
N LYS A 2 6.57 3.47 24.75
CA LYS A 2 5.66 4.49 24.14
C LYS A 2 5.61 4.50 22.61
N LYS A 3 6.47 3.73 21.91
CA LYS A 3 6.62 3.82 20.45
C LYS A 3 5.47 3.15 19.65
N SER A 4 4.73 2.21 20.23
CA SER A 4 3.70 1.44 19.50
C SER A 4 2.53 2.31 19.01
N TRP A 5 2.05 3.24 19.84
CA TRP A 5 0.85 4.05 19.54
C TRP A 5 1.06 5.16 18.50
N ILE A 6 2.29 5.69 18.39
CA ILE A 6 2.59 6.78 17.45
C ILE A 6 2.56 6.26 16.01
N THR A 7 3.11 5.06 15.79
CA THR A 7 3.22 4.45 14.46
C THR A 7 1.88 4.00 13.89
N SER A 8 0.92 3.61 14.74
CA SER A 8 -0.44 3.25 14.32
C SER A 8 -1.23 4.45 13.81
N LYS A 9 -1.09 5.63 14.45
CA LYS A 9 -1.69 6.88 13.95
C LYS A 9 -1.08 7.28 12.61
N SER A 10 0.24 7.18 12.47
CA SER A 10 0.93 7.50 11.21
C SER A 10 0.47 6.62 10.04
N LEU A 11 0.22 5.33 10.27
CA LEU A 11 -0.34 4.42 9.25
C LEU A 11 -1.73 4.85 8.76
N VAL A 12 -2.59 5.27 9.69
CA VAL A 12 -3.93 5.77 9.35
C VAL A 12 -3.83 7.09 8.57
N TYR A 13 -2.92 8.00 8.96
CA TYR A 13 -2.67 9.23 8.20
C TYR A 13 -2.13 8.94 6.79
N ILE A 14 -1.25 7.96 6.63
CA ILE A 14 -0.73 7.54 5.33
C ILE A 14 -1.86 7.01 4.44
N LEU A 15 -2.78 6.19 4.97
CA LEU A 15 -3.95 5.70 4.25
C LEU A 15 -4.92 6.83 3.88
N ILE A 16 -5.20 7.76 4.80
CA ILE A 16 -6.05 8.92 4.54
C ILE A 16 -5.43 9.82 3.46
N LEU A 17 -4.13 10.08 3.53
CA LEU A 17 -3.41 10.86 2.51
C LEU A 17 -3.42 10.16 1.14
N GLY A 18 -3.25 8.84 1.11
CA GLY A 18 -3.38 8.07 -0.13
C GLY A 18 -4.79 8.17 -0.74
N PHE A 19 -5.83 8.10 0.10
CA PHE A 19 -7.23 8.21 -0.33
C PHE A 19 -7.60 9.62 -0.80
N VAL A 20 -7.16 10.65 -0.07
CA VAL A 20 -7.33 12.05 -0.48
C VAL A 20 -6.56 12.34 -1.77
N GLY A 21 -5.34 11.79 -1.90
CA GLY A 21 -4.55 11.86 -3.12
C GLY A 21 -5.26 11.22 -4.30
N GLU A 22 -5.89 10.06 -4.12
CA GLU A 22 -6.74 9.45 -5.15
C GLU A 22 -7.88 10.39 -5.55
N ILE A 23 -8.66 10.89 -4.59
CA ILE A 23 -9.81 11.76 -4.86
C ILE A 23 -9.40 13.01 -5.65
N ILE A 24 -8.31 13.67 -5.25
CA ILE A 24 -7.84 14.90 -5.91
C ILE A 24 -7.31 14.59 -7.31
N LEU A 25 -6.54 13.52 -7.47
CA LEU A 25 -5.91 13.17 -8.75
C LEU A 25 -6.86 12.44 -9.70
N LYS A 26 -8.00 11.93 -9.23
CA LYS A 26 -8.94 11.14 -10.04
C LYS A 26 -9.48 11.90 -11.24
N ASP A 27 -9.74 13.20 -11.08
CA ASP A 27 -10.30 14.04 -12.16
C ASP A 27 -9.26 14.41 -13.22
N SER A 28 -7.99 14.58 -12.82
CA SER A 28 -6.93 15.01 -13.75
C SER A 28 -6.11 13.85 -14.33
N TYR A 29 -5.85 12.82 -13.51
CA TYR A 29 -5.00 11.68 -13.82
C TYR A 29 -5.52 10.42 -13.11
N PRO A 30 -6.65 9.85 -13.58
CA PRO A 30 -7.34 8.75 -12.90
C PRO A 30 -6.41 7.55 -12.63
N ARG A 31 -5.55 7.21 -13.60
CA ARG A 31 -4.60 6.10 -13.47
C ARG A 31 -3.49 6.36 -12.45
N LEU A 32 -3.11 7.61 -12.27
CA LEU A 32 -2.00 8.02 -11.39
C LEU A 32 -2.48 8.12 -9.93
N GLY A 33 -3.70 8.63 -9.72
CA GLY A 33 -4.36 8.59 -8.41
C GLY A 33 -4.57 7.15 -7.91
N THR A 34 -5.08 6.28 -8.78
CA THR A 34 -5.27 4.86 -8.44
C THR A 34 -3.95 4.13 -8.19
N LEU A 35 -2.86 4.45 -8.91
CA LEU A 35 -1.52 3.91 -8.62
C LEU A 35 -1.07 4.28 -7.21
N ILE A 36 -1.14 5.57 -6.88
CA ILE A 36 -0.66 6.10 -5.59
C ILE A 36 -1.42 5.44 -4.45
N PHE A 37 -2.75 5.34 -4.54
CA PHE A 37 -3.55 4.67 -3.53
C PHE A 37 -3.16 3.20 -3.35
N ASN A 38 -3.01 2.46 -4.46
CA ASN A 38 -2.66 1.05 -4.42
C ASN A 38 -1.26 0.79 -3.85
N CYS A 39 -0.29 1.65 -4.14
CA CYS A 39 1.04 1.61 -3.54
C CYS A 39 0.99 1.90 -2.03
N VAL A 40 0.23 2.92 -1.62
CA VAL A 40 0.03 3.27 -0.21
C VAL A 40 -0.62 2.12 0.57
N LEU A 41 -1.63 1.47 -0.01
CA LEU A 41 -2.28 0.30 0.56
C LEU A 41 -1.29 -0.86 0.75
N GLY A 42 -0.49 -1.17 -0.27
CA GLY A 42 0.53 -2.22 -0.21
C GLY A 42 1.57 -1.96 0.89
N ILE A 43 2.07 -0.72 0.98
CA ILE A 43 3.02 -0.31 2.03
C ILE A 43 2.37 -0.41 3.42
N ALA A 44 1.10 -0.01 3.56
CA ALA A 44 0.38 -0.10 4.83
C ALA A 44 0.26 -1.57 5.32
N LEU A 45 0.00 -2.51 4.41
CA LEU A 45 -0.03 -3.95 4.73
C LEU A 45 1.34 -4.48 5.17
N ILE A 46 2.42 -4.09 4.49
CA ILE A 46 3.79 -4.47 4.84
C ILE A 46 4.16 -3.93 6.23
N VAL A 47 3.96 -2.63 6.47
CA VAL A 47 4.30 -1.99 7.74
C VAL A 47 3.41 -2.52 8.87
N GLY A 48 2.13 -2.73 8.63
CA GLY A 48 1.19 -3.32 9.59
C GLY A 48 1.56 -4.76 9.96
N GLY A 49 1.84 -5.60 8.97
CA GLY A 49 2.31 -6.97 9.17
C GLY A 49 3.65 -7.04 9.91
N TRP A 50 4.59 -6.15 9.58
CA TRP A 50 5.88 -6.04 10.27
C TRP A 50 5.72 -5.67 11.75
N GLN A 51 4.81 -4.75 12.06
CA GLN A 51 4.53 -4.34 13.45
C GLN A 51 3.89 -5.47 14.27
N LEU A 52 3.07 -6.31 13.64
CA LEU A 52 2.41 -7.45 14.28
C LEU A 52 3.38 -8.63 14.48
N LYS A 53 4.56 -8.41 15.08
CA LYS A 53 5.53 -9.46 15.48
C LYS A 53 5.53 -10.70 14.56
N LEU A 54 6.05 -10.56 13.34
CA LEU A 54 6.06 -11.59 12.29
C LEU A 54 6.48 -12.98 12.78
N LYS A 55 7.38 -13.07 13.77
CA LYS A 55 7.83 -14.37 14.31
C LYS A 55 6.74 -15.14 15.08
N SER A 56 5.82 -14.45 15.75
CA SER A 56 4.85 -15.04 16.68
C SER A 56 3.45 -15.16 16.11
N ASN A 57 3.08 -14.36 15.12
CA ASN A 57 1.70 -14.30 14.63
C ASN A 57 1.63 -14.72 13.15
N LEU A 58 0.92 -15.82 12.89
CA LEU A 58 0.74 -16.35 11.54
C LEU A 58 -0.07 -15.40 10.65
N LEU A 59 -1.06 -14.71 11.23
CA LEU A 59 -1.86 -13.70 10.52
C LEU A 59 -1.00 -12.51 10.08
N ALA A 60 -0.03 -12.10 10.90
CA ALA A 60 0.90 -11.04 10.54
C ALA A 60 1.81 -11.40 9.37
N ARG A 61 2.24 -12.67 9.28
CA ARG A 61 3.00 -13.18 8.14
C ARG A 61 2.16 -13.14 6.87
N ILE A 62 0.90 -13.60 6.94
CA ILE A 62 -0.01 -13.57 5.80
C ILE A 62 -0.22 -12.14 5.32
N VAL A 63 -0.51 -11.21 6.23
CA VAL A 63 -0.71 -9.78 5.91
C VAL A 63 0.53 -9.16 5.27
N PHE A 64 1.72 -9.47 5.80
CA PHE A 64 2.98 -8.99 5.25
C PHE A 64 3.25 -9.54 3.84
N VAL A 65 3.08 -10.85 3.65
CA VAL A 65 3.26 -11.51 2.35
C VAL A 65 2.25 -10.97 1.33
N LEU A 66 1.00 -10.75 1.74
CA LEU A 66 -0.02 -10.10 0.90
C LEU A 66 0.42 -8.71 0.45
N GLY A 67 0.95 -7.88 1.35
CA GLY A 67 1.47 -6.56 1.00
C GLY A 67 2.62 -6.61 0.00
N VAL A 68 3.56 -7.55 0.17
CA VAL A 68 4.69 -7.76 -0.75
C VAL A 68 4.20 -8.24 -2.12
N LEU A 69 3.32 -9.24 -2.15
CA LEU A 69 2.72 -9.75 -3.39
C LEU A 69 1.92 -8.68 -4.11
N TRP A 70 1.20 -7.83 -3.37
CA TRP A 70 0.44 -6.72 -3.93
C TRP A 70 1.33 -5.70 -4.63
N LEU A 71 2.43 -5.29 -4.00
CA LEU A 71 3.40 -4.39 -4.65
C LEU A 71 4.11 -5.04 -5.84
N GLY A 72 4.43 -6.34 -5.75
CA GLY A 72 4.97 -7.10 -6.87
C GLY A 72 4.01 -7.18 -8.06
N TYR A 73 2.72 -7.43 -7.78
CA TYR A 73 1.67 -7.40 -8.79
C TYR A 73 1.52 -6.02 -9.42
N LEU A 74 1.49 -4.94 -8.63
CA LEU A 74 1.45 -3.57 -9.16
C LEU A 74 2.64 -3.27 -10.05
N PHE A 75 3.85 -3.65 -9.62
CA PHE A 75 5.05 -3.46 -10.41
C PHE A 75 4.94 -4.18 -11.76
N LEU A 76 4.56 -5.46 -11.77
CA LEU A 76 4.35 -6.23 -12.99
C LEU A 76 3.25 -5.63 -13.86
N TYR A 77 2.13 -5.26 -13.26
CA TYR A 77 0.99 -4.66 -13.96
C TYR A 77 1.38 -3.36 -14.67
N TYR A 78 2.11 -2.46 -13.99
CA TYR A 78 2.57 -1.23 -14.60
C TYR A 78 3.70 -1.44 -15.61
N VAL A 79 4.64 -2.37 -15.37
CA VAL A 79 5.69 -2.71 -16.34
C VAL A 79 5.08 -3.32 -17.61
N ILE A 80 4.08 -4.20 -17.49
CA ILE A 80 3.34 -4.77 -18.62
C ILE A 80 2.51 -3.69 -19.32
N GLY A 81 1.86 -2.79 -18.57
CA GLY A 81 1.11 -1.66 -19.12
C GLY A 81 1.99 -0.66 -19.88
N PHE A 82 3.21 -0.40 -19.43
CA PHE A 82 4.18 0.44 -20.16
C PHE A 82 4.64 -0.22 -21.47
N ASN A 83 4.71 -1.55 -21.51
CA ASN A 83 5.06 -2.29 -22.72
C ASN A 83 3.88 -2.49 -23.68
N ASN A 84 2.65 -2.12 -23.30
CA ASN A 84 1.47 -2.29 -24.13
C ASN A 84 0.54 -1.06 -24.06
N PRO A 85 0.68 -0.10 -24.99
CA PRO A 85 0.07 1.24 -24.90
C PRO A 85 -1.47 1.27 -25.03
N GLN A 86 -2.13 0.11 -25.17
CA GLN A 86 -3.59 0.00 -25.23
C GLN A 86 -4.28 -0.03 -23.85
N PHE A 87 -3.51 -0.05 -22.75
CA PHE A 87 -4.04 -0.05 -21.38
C PHE A 87 -3.94 1.30 -20.67
#